data_AF-A0A2V8PLT6-F1
#
_entry.id   AF-A0A2V8PLT6-F1
#
_cell.length_a   1.000
_cell.length_b   1.000
_cell.length_c   1.000
_cell.angle_alpha   90.00
_cell.angle_beta   90.00
_cell.angle_gamma   90.00
#
_symmetry.space_group_name_H-M   'P 1'
#
loop_
_entity.id
_entity.type
_entity.pdbx_description
1 polymer ?
#
loop_
_entity_poly.entity_id
_entity_poly.type
_entity_poly.pdbx_seq_one_letter_code
_entity_poly.pdbx_strand_id
1 'polypeptide(L)'
;MPVDYLYQPDNWDQRLSGNDFRNALLCLSHTGVDFVIVSPTLATLPTLAISSSAMNHLIFSKRLGLDFLENGDKQAKGRVMRLLPPDSPVTEVPVEEVFKNKSINYATDPGRYTPDQGYLYLGQTMEAMSDASASEIRVTQFIPKFRKEKKLVFVLPMTMAIGGVERNAVEVMRQLKERYQFVVITMDRHDQAHGSLHHQLEGLTEAVYDLMELGHLHYYLAFLNDLKSVYEPDAVWICNGMLWLCDHAEHVRRIFHDVPIIDNQAWDAEVGWSEFYHLPGIQSFDRFIATNSRVYRKFVDDLKMNPARIDSIYPCFDSERFSAPSPVDEQKAFIREFDLPADRPIFLFCGRLHSQKGPFDFLELARRRLQKQDDAFFVMRGTGELAPEVDYQLAPYQFRRKYCAFAFHRLRPDYYLSL
;
A
#
# COMPACT_ATOMS: atom_id res chain seq x y z
N MET A 1 18.74 -11.16 15.90
CA MET A 1 17.46 -11.19 16.63
C MET A 1 17.69 -10.72 18.06
N PRO A 2 16.69 -10.12 18.72
CA PRO A 2 16.73 -9.94 20.17
C PRO A 2 17.01 -11.29 20.84
N VAL A 3 17.70 -11.24 21.99
CA VAL A 3 18.11 -12.46 22.72
C VAL A 3 16.91 -13.30 23.14
N ASP A 4 15.71 -12.72 23.21
CA ASP A 4 14.51 -13.37 23.75
C ASP A 4 13.59 -14.00 22.70
N TYR A 5 13.92 -13.93 21.41
CA TYR A 5 13.11 -14.50 20.32
C TYR A 5 13.85 -15.59 19.55
N LEU A 6 13.08 -16.52 18.99
CA LEU A 6 13.49 -17.63 18.15
C LEU A 6 12.85 -17.51 16.77
N TYR A 7 13.63 -17.89 15.77
CA TYR A 7 13.18 -18.12 14.41
C TYR A 7 13.86 -19.41 13.93
N GLN A 8 13.05 -20.45 13.72
CA GLN A 8 13.52 -21.77 13.32
C GLN A 8 12.54 -22.31 12.26
N PRO A 9 12.73 -21.95 10.98
CA PRO A 9 11.90 -22.47 9.91
C PRO A 9 12.15 -23.99 9.74
N ASP A 10 11.10 -24.73 9.42
CA ASP A 10 11.21 -26.16 9.07
C ASP A 10 11.87 -26.32 7.70
N ASN A 11 11.66 -25.35 6.80
CA ASN A 11 12.27 -25.30 5.49
C ASN A 11 12.95 -23.95 5.25
N TRP A 12 14.28 -23.95 5.23
CA TRP A 12 15.07 -22.73 5.00
C TRP A 12 14.87 -22.12 3.61
N ASP A 13 14.44 -22.88 2.59
CA ASP A 13 14.14 -22.35 1.26
C ASP A 13 12.79 -21.59 1.21
N GLN A 14 11.95 -21.77 2.23
CA GLN A 14 10.66 -21.08 2.38
C GLN A 14 10.66 -20.10 3.57
N ARG A 15 11.85 -19.72 4.03
CA ARG A 15 12.04 -18.78 5.14
C ARG A 15 11.52 -17.39 4.78
N LEU A 16 11.30 -16.58 5.81
CA LEU A 16 10.97 -15.16 5.70
C LEU A 16 12.02 -14.40 4.89
N SER A 17 11.56 -13.48 4.06
CA SER A 17 12.42 -12.58 3.29
C SER A 17 13.20 -11.64 4.21
N GLY A 18 14.20 -10.96 3.65
CA GLY A 18 14.90 -9.89 4.39
C GLY A 18 13.96 -8.76 4.83
N ASN A 19 12.93 -8.45 4.04
CA ASN A 19 11.94 -7.42 4.38
C ASN A 19 10.98 -7.91 5.48
N ASP A 20 10.48 -9.14 5.38
CA ASP A 20 9.61 -9.74 6.39
C ASP A 20 10.29 -9.75 7.75
N PHE A 21 11.56 -10.16 7.77
CA PHE A 21 12.35 -10.22 8.99
C PHE A 21 12.57 -8.84 9.61
N ARG A 22 12.89 -7.82 8.80
CA ARG A 22 13.06 -6.44 9.29
C ARG A 22 11.76 -5.85 9.84
N ASN A 23 10.63 -6.11 9.18
CA ASN A 23 9.30 -5.72 9.66
C ASN A 23 8.99 -6.39 11.00
N ALA A 24 9.13 -7.71 11.07
CA ALA A 24 8.91 -8.45 12.30
C ALA A 24 9.79 -7.94 13.46
N LEU A 25 11.07 -7.67 13.21
CA LEU A 25 11.98 -7.12 14.22
C LEU A 25 11.54 -5.73 14.73
N LEU A 26 11.06 -4.86 13.84
CA LEU A 26 10.58 -3.53 14.23
C LEU A 26 9.27 -3.62 15.04
N CYS A 27 8.38 -4.55 14.72
CA CYS A 27 7.20 -4.80 15.53
C CYS A 27 7.56 -5.32 16.93
N LEU A 28 8.40 -6.36 16.98
CA LEU A 28 8.79 -7.02 18.24
C LEU A 28 9.49 -6.05 19.20
N SER A 29 10.17 -5.04 18.67
CA SER A 29 10.90 -4.09 19.48
C SER A 29 10.04 -3.07 20.24
N HIS A 30 8.79 -2.86 19.80
CA HIS A 30 7.89 -1.85 20.38
C HIS A 30 6.59 -2.41 20.95
N THR A 31 6.07 -3.51 20.39
CA THR A 31 4.68 -3.92 20.66
C THR A 31 4.50 -4.88 21.84
N GLY A 32 5.60 -5.42 22.39
CA GLY A 32 5.55 -6.35 23.52
C GLY A 32 4.84 -7.67 23.22
N VAL A 33 4.69 -8.05 21.95
CA VAL A 33 4.06 -9.32 21.57
C VAL A 33 5.01 -10.50 21.77
N ASP A 34 4.44 -11.65 22.05
CA ASP A 34 5.15 -12.92 22.23
C ASP A 34 5.53 -13.58 20.92
N PHE A 35 4.78 -13.31 19.86
CA PHE A 35 5.09 -13.84 18.54
C PHE A 35 4.58 -12.92 17.43
N VAL A 36 5.19 -13.07 16.27
CA VAL A 36 4.77 -12.50 15.00
C VAL A 36 4.65 -13.65 14.00
N ILE A 37 3.54 -13.68 13.26
CA ILE A 37 3.39 -14.52 12.09
C ILE A 37 3.23 -13.65 10.85
N VAL A 38 4.09 -13.86 9.86
CA VAL A 38 3.99 -13.19 8.57
C VAL A 38 3.06 -14.00 7.67
N SER A 39 2.06 -13.36 7.10
CA SER A 39 1.03 -13.98 6.28
C SER A 39 1.02 -13.29 4.93
N PRO A 40 1.64 -13.83 3.87
CA PRO A 40 1.79 -13.12 2.62
C PRO A 40 0.53 -13.17 1.73
N THR A 41 -0.55 -12.62 2.26
CA THR A 41 -1.84 -12.36 1.64
C THR A 41 -2.43 -11.08 2.23
N LEU A 42 -3.35 -10.45 1.51
CA LEU A 42 -4.15 -9.33 2.04
C LEU A 42 -5.44 -9.80 2.74
N ALA A 43 -5.69 -11.10 2.81
CA ALA A 43 -6.83 -11.63 3.56
C ALA A 43 -6.81 -11.14 5.02
N THR A 44 -7.99 -10.83 5.56
CA THR A 44 -8.16 -10.46 6.97
C THR A 44 -8.30 -11.71 7.84
N LEU A 45 -8.07 -11.57 9.15
CA LEU A 45 -8.37 -12.64 10.10
C LEU A 45 -9.86 -13.03 10.00
N PRO A 46 -10.20 -14.33 10.17
CA PRO A 46 -9.36 -15.42 10.67
C PRO A 46 -8.59 -16.21 9.57
N THR A 47 -8.25 -15.60 8.44
CA THR A 47 -7.44 -16.24 7.39
C THR A 47 -5.98 -15.84 7.47
N LEU A 48 -5.08 -16.81 7.28
CA LEU A 48 -3.63 -16.63 7.11
C LEU A 48 -3.19 -17.23 5.77
N ALA A 49 -2.06 -16.81 5.23
CA ALA A 49 -1.35 -17.55 4.20
C ALA A 49 -0.04 -18.11 4.77
N ILE A 50 0.24 -19.39 4.53
CA ILE A 50 1.49 -20.03 4.95
C ILE A 50 2.04 -20.92 3.84
N SER A 51 3.34 -21.18 3.91
CA SER A 51 4.02 -22.14 3.03
C SER A 51 3.77 -23.59 3.49
N SER A 52 4.70 -24.52 3.26
CA SER A 52 4.57 -25.92 3.71
C SER A 52 4.42 -26.09 5.23
N SER A 53 4.89 -25.11 6.02
CA SER A 53 4.76 -25.07 7.48
C SER A 53 4.54 -23.63 7.96
N ALA A 54 3.77 -23.49 9.04
CA ALA A 54 3.60 -22.22 9.76
C ALA A 54 4.89 -21.77 10.47
N MET A 55 5.77 -22.71 10.86
CA MET A 55 7.06 -22.39 11.48
C MET A 55 7.97 -21.59 10.56
N ASN A 56 7.83 -21.75 9.24
CA ASN A 56 8.58 -20.96 8.27
C ASN A 56 8.27 -19.45 8.36
N HIS A 57 7.09 -19.12 8.89
CA HIS A 57 6.51 -17.77 8.94
C HIS A 57 6.47 -17.16 10.35
N LEU A 58 6.91 -17.90 11.37
CA LEU A 58 6.69 -17.57 12.78
C LEU A 58 8.00 -17.19 13.49
N ILE A 59 8.01 -16.01 14.10
CA ILE A 59 9.03 -15.58 15.07
C ILE A 59 8.36 -15.51 16.43
N PHE A 60 8.92 -16.14 17.45
CA PHE A 60 8.26 -16.27 18.76
C PHE A 60 9.24 -16.22 19.92
N SER A 61 8.75 -15.84 21.09
CA SER A 61 9.56 -15.70 22.30
C SER A 61 10.07 -17.06 22.77
N LYS A 62 11.32 -17.11 23.25
CA LYS A 62 11.93 -18.29 23.88
C LYS A 62 11.07 -18.90 24.99
N ARG A 63 10.31 -18.06 25.71
CA ARG A 63 9.40 -18.51 26.78
C ARG A 63 8.29 -19.43 26.28
N LEU A 64 7.90 -19.30 25.01
CA LEU A 64 6.88 -20.13 24.40
C LEU A 64 7.38 -21.53 24.02
N GLY A 65 8.70 -21.77 23.99
CA GLY A 65 9.29 -23.08 23.66
C GLY A 65 9.12 -23.49 22.18
N LEU A 66 9.94 -24.45 21.73
CA LEU A 66 9.88 -24.96 20.34
C LEU A 66 8.61 -25.74 20.04
N ASP A 67 7.94 -26.26 21.07
CA ASP A 67 6.66 -26.97 21.02
C ASP A 67 5.44 -26.03 20.99
N PHE A 68 5.63 -24.71 20.82
CA PHE A 68 4.58 -23.69 20.97
C PHE A 68 3.30 -23.96 20.16
N LEU A 69 3.46 -24.38 18.89
CA LEU A 69 2.32 -24.69 18.02
C LEU A 69 1.59 -25.98 18.41
N GLU A 70 2.30 -26.93 19.03
CA GLU A 70 1.76 -28.23 19.44
C GLU A 70 1.12 -28.19 20.83
N ASN A 71 1.61 -27.29 21.69
CA ASN A 71 1.25 -27.20 23.10
C ASN A 71 0.07 -26.24 23.34
N GLY A 72 -1.15 -26.78 23.48
CA GLY A 72 -2.40 -26.01 23.60
C GLY A 72 -2.50 -25.08 24.81
N ASP A 73 -1.74 -25.32 25.89
CA ASP A 73 -1.95 -24.64 27.18
C ASP A 73 -1.24 -23.29 27.32
N LYS A 74 -0.33 -22.94 26.40
CA LYS A 74 0.45 -21.71 26.49
C LYS A 74 -0.36 -20.48 26.06
N GLN A 75 -0.51 -19.54 27.00
CA GLN A 75 -1.04 -18.21 26.74
C GLN A 75 -0.02 -17.38 25.96
N ALA A 76 -0.47 -16.70 24.91
CA ALA A 76 0.40 -15.86 24.10
C ALA A 76 -0.36 -14.74 23.40
N LYS A 77 0.28 -13.58 23.30
CA LYS A 77 -0.20 -12.44 22.51
C LYS A 77 0.66 -12.32 21.27
N GLY A 78 0.07 -12.29 20.08
CA GLY A 78 0.84 -12.19 18.85
C GLY A 78 0.28 -11.19 17.87
N ARG A 79 1.05 -10.99 16.80
CA ARG A 79 0.71 -10.12 15.67
C ARG A 79 0.79 -10.89 14.36
N VAL A 80 -0.24 -10.73 13.54
CA VAL A 80 -0.31 -11.21 12.16
C VAL A 80 0.04 -10.04 11.26
N MET A 81 1.05 -10.21 10.41
CA MET A 81 1.50 -9.18 9.46
C MET A 81 1.21 -9.60 8.04
N ARG A 82 0.46 -8.78 7.30
CA ARG A 82 0.10 -9.06 5.90
C ARG A 82 1.11 -8.42 4.96
N LEU A 83 2.24 -9.09 4.75
CA LEU A 83 3.37 -8.55 3.99
C LEU A 83 3.44 -9.16 2.59
N LEU A 84 3.64 -8.32 1.58
CA LEU A 84 3.72 -8.73 0.17
C LEU A 84 5.05 -8.33 -0.46
N PRO A 85 5.48 -9.00 -1.53
CA PRO A 85 4.93 -10.25 -2.09
C PRO A 85 5.42 -11.50 -1.33
N PRO A 86 4.79 -12.68 -1.53
CA PRO A 86 5.37 -13.94 -1.07
C PRO A 86 6.64 -14.31 -1.85
N ASP A 87 7.71 -14.69 -1.14
CA ASP A 87 8.95 -15.24 -1.73
C ASP A 87 8.81 -16.72 -2.14
N SER A 88 7.78 -17.41 -1.64
CA SER A 88 7.53 -18.83 -1.92
C SER A 88 6.03 -19.10 -2.06
N PRO A 89 5.62 -20.18 -2.75
CA PRO A 89 4.20 -20.54 -2.83
C PRO A 89 3.56 -20.70 -1.45
N VAL A 90 2.41 -20.07 -1.27
CA VAL A 90 1.62 -20.12 -0.04
C VAL A 90 0.19 -20.54 -0.30
N THR A 91 -0.45 -21.07 0.73
CA THR A 91 -1.86 -21.45 0.74
C THR A 91 -2.57 -20.71 1.85
N GLU A 92 -3.77 -20.20 1.56
CA GLU A 92 -4.62 -19.61 2.58
C GLU A 92 -5.25 -20.69 3.46
N VAL A 93 -5.13 -20.54 4.77
CA VAL A 93 -5.63 -21.46 5.79
C VAL A 93 -6.30 -20.67 6.93
N PRO A 94 -7.32 -21.25 7.59
CA PRO A 94 -7.85 -20.69 8.83
C PRO A 94 -6.78 -20.65 9.93
N VAL A 95 -6.81 -19.61 10.78
CA VAL A 95 -5.90 -19.48 11.95
C VAL A 95 -6.00 -20.69 12.88
N GLU A 96 -7.20 -21.26 13.02
CA GLU A 96 -7.50 -22.44 13.83
C GLU A 96 -6.73 -23.69 13.36
N GLU A 97 -6.37 -23.77 12.07
CA GLU A 97 -5.54 -24.86 11.55
C GLU A 97 -4.07 -24.71 11.91
N VAL A 98 -3.60 -23.49 12.11
CA VAL A 98 -2.23 -23.20 12.56
C VAL A 98 -2.10 -23.39 14.07
N PHE A 99 -3.07 -22.86 14.82
CA PHE A 99 -3.08 -22.84 16.28
C PHE A 99 -4.07 -23.86 16.85
N LYS A 100 -3.89 -25.13 16.47
CA LYS A 100 -4.78 -26.22 16.87
C LYS A 100 -4.87 -26.34 18.38
N ASN A 101 -6.06 -26.68 18.87
CA ASN A 101 -6.36 -26.91 20.29
C ASN A 101 -6.14 -25.69 21.20
N LYS A 102 -6.07 -24.48 20.64
CA LYS A 102 -5.99 -23.23 21.42
C LYS A 102 -7.32 -22.49 21.36
N SER A 103 -7.71 -21.87 22.46
CA SER A 103 -8.74 -20.83 22.43
C SER A 103 -8.14 -19.60 21.76
N ILE A 104 -8.82 -19.05 20.75
CA ILE A 104 -8.34 -17.94 19.95
C ILE A 104 -9.31 -16.78 20.10
N ASN A 105 -8.80 -15.62 20.50
CA ASN A 105 -9.52 -14.35 20.48
C ASN A 105 -8.83 -13.37 19.54
N TYR A 106 -9.65 -12.63 18.80
CA TYR A 106 -9.21 -11.60 17.87
C TYR A 106 -9.59 -10.23 18.41
N ALA A 107 -8.75 -9.23 18.18
CA ALA A 107 -9.18 -7.85 18.40
C ALA A 107 -10.22 -7.44 17.35
N THR A 108 -11.36 -6.92 17.82
CA THR A 108 -12.50 -6.51 16.98
C THR A 108 -12.32 -5.10 16.42
N ASP A 109 -12.77 -4.90 15.18
CA ASP A 109 -12.70 -3.66 14.40
C ASP A 109 -13.95 -2.76 14.57
N PRO A 110 -13.83 -1.53 15.11
CA PRO A 110 -14.88 -0.53 15.12
C PRO A 110 -14.69 0.62 14.11
N GLY A 111 -13.72 0.57 13.18
CA GLY A 111 -13.71 1.42 11.99
C GLY A 111 -12.56 2.43 11.81
N ARG A 112 -12.87 3.52 11.10
CA ARG A 112 -12.03 4.22 10.09
C ARG A 112 -10.61 4.65 10.49
N TYR A 113 -10.28 4.74 11.79
CA TYR A 113 -8.93 5.04 12.27
C TYR A 113 -8.52 4.31 13.58
N THR A 114 -9.20 3.25 14.06
CA THR A 114 -8.77 2.37 15.20
C THR A 114 -9.68 1.14 15.40
N PRO A 115 -9.27 0.03 16.08
CA PRO A 115 -7.93 -0.48 16.31
C PRO A 115 -7.71 -1.94 15.80
N ASP A 116 -6.44 -2.35 15.83
CA ASP A 116 -5.94 -3.72 16.08
C ASP A 116 -6.32 -4.92 15.18
N GLN A 117 -6.72 -4.69 13.93
CA GLN A 117 -6.71 -5.74 12.90
C GLN A 117 -5.32 -6.42 12.83
N GLY A 118 -5.21 -7.66 13.31
CA GLY A 118 -3.98 -8.46 13.28
C GLY A 118 -3.46 -8.92 14.64
N TYR A 119 -4.01 -8.47 15.78
CA TYR A 119 -3.62 -9.07 17.07
C TYR A 119 -4.34 -10.39 17.34
N LEU A 120 -3.57 -11.37 17.81
CA LEU A 120 -4.03 -12.72 18.13
C LEU A 120 -3.79 -13.00 19.62
N TYR A 121 -4.82 -13.40 20.35
CA TYR A 121 -4.72 -13.77 21.76
C TYR A 121 -5.03 -15.26 21.89
N LEU A 122 -4.00 -16.04 22.22
CA LEU A 122 -4.08 -17.49 22.39
C LEU A 122 -4.22 -17.82 23.87
N GLY A 123 -5.24 -18.60 24.24
CA GLY A 123 -5.46 -19.10 25.60
C GLY A 123 -5.75 -18.01 26.65
N GLN A 124 -5.96 -16.76 26.23
CA GLN A 124 -6.17 -15.62 27.10
C GLN A 124 -7.23 -14.67 26.55
N THR A 125 -7.83 -13.89 27.44
CA THR A 125 -8.76 -12.82 27.08
C THR A 125 -8.00 -11.68 26.42
N MET A 126 -8.70 -10.96 25.55
CA MET A 126 -8.17 -9.75 24.94
C MET A 126 -7.80 -8.72 26.02
N GLU A 127 -6.62 -8.14 25.90
CA GLU A 127 -6.18 -7.05 26.78
C GLU A 127 -6.70 -5.72 26.22
N ALA A 128 -7.11 -4.81 27.11
CA ALA A 128 -7.30 -3.42 26.70
C ALA A 128 -5.95 -2.89 26.21
N MET A 129 -5.92 -2.31 25.01
CA MET A 129 -4.71 -1.66 24.55
C MET A 129 -4.35 -0.55 25.55
N SER A 130 -3.13 -0.60 26.06
CA SER A 130 -2.60 0.55 26.77
C SER A 130 -2.33 1.64 25.73
N ASP A 131 -2.79 2.86 26.02
CA ASP A 131 -2.23 4.06 25.41
C ASP A 131 -0.78 4.14 25.88
N ALA A 132 0.09 3.38 25.21
CA ALA A 132 1.52 3.57 25.33
C ALA A 132 1.79 4.97 24.78
N SER A 133 1.70 5.95 25.67
CA SER A 133 1.97 7.34 25.34
C SER A 133 3.33 7.39 24.65
N ALA A 134 3.44 8.21 23.61
CA ALA A 134 4.67 8.52 22.89
C ALA A 134 5.80 9.10 23.79
N SER A 135 5.67 9.02 25.12
CA SER A 135 6.55 9.62 26.13
C SER A 135 7.87 8.86 26.32
N GLU A 136 7.98 7.61 25.89
CA GLU A 136 9.26 6.90 25.84
C GLU A 136 9.50 6.37 24.42
N ILE A 137 9.96 7.24 23.52
CA ILE A 137 10.59 6.80 22.26
C ILE A 137 11.86 6.03 22.65
N ARG A 138 11.73 4.72 22.82
CA ARG A 138 12.85 3.83 23.08
C ARG A 138 13.51 3.50 21.74
N VAL A 139 14.77 3.91 21.58
CA VAL A 139 15.56 3.47 20.42
C VAL A 139 15.91 2.00 20.61
N THR A 140 15.57 1.17 19.63
CA THR A 140 15.89 -0.26 19.69
C THR A 140 16.99 -0.62 18.69
N GLN A 141 17.96 -1.42 19.12
CA GLN A 141 19.13 -1.79 18.30
C GLN A 141 18.92 -3.08 17.49
N PHE A 142 17.67 -3.48 17.23
CA PHE A 142 17.38 -4.80 16.66
C PHE A 142 17.45 -4.85 15.14
N ILE A 143 17.27 -3.73 14.45
CA ILE A 143 17.39 -3.68 13.00
C ILE A 143 18.89 -3.54 12.65
N PRO A 144 19.43 -4.41 11.77
CA PRO A 144 20.82 -4.31 11.35
C PRO A 144 21.13 -2.93 10.78
N LYS A 145 22.27 -2.34 11.17
CA LYS A 145 22.72 -1.07 10.60
C LYS A 145 22.83 -1.18 9.09
N PHE A 146 22.26 -0.20 8.39
CA PHE A 146 22.34 -0.12 6.95
C PHE A 146 23.63 0.60 6.54
N ARG A 147 24.36 0.05 5.57
CA ARG A 147 25.51 0.72 4.99
C ARG A 147 25.07 1.43 3.71
N LYS A 148 24.94 2.74 3.81
CA LYS A 148 24.59 3.62 2.70
C LYS A 148 25.72 3.66 1.65
N GLU A 149 25.36 3.46 0.37
CA GLU A 149 26.28 3.52 -0.77
C GLU A 149 26.04 4.77 -1.64
N LYS A 150 24.78 5.20 -1.74
CA LYS A 150 24.35 6.41 -2.46
C LYS A 150 23.52 7.29 -1.53
N LYS A 151 23.05 8.44 -2.01
CA LYS A 151 22.07 9.23 -1.26
C LYS A 151 20.81 8.39 -1.02
N LEU A 152 20.36 8.32 0.22
CA LEU A 152 19.23 7.49 0.62
C LEU A 152 17.98 8.35 0.81
N VAL A 153 16.87 7.94 0.20
CA VAL A 153 15.59 8.62 0.32
C VAL A 153 14.58 7.70 1.00
N PHE A 154 13.95 8.19 2.06
CA PHE A 154 12.75 7.58 2.60
C PHE A 154 11.56 8.00 1.75
N VAL A 155 10.76 7.04 1.30
CA VAL A 155 9.58 7.27 0.45
C VAL A 155 8.36 6.86 1.25
N LEU A 156 7.47 7.82 1.53
CA LEU A 156 6.32 7.66 2.42
C LEU A 156 5.00 7.79 1.63
N PRO A 157 4.52 6.71 1.02
CA PRO A 157 3.15 6.63 0.53
C PRO A 157 2.18 6.18 1.65
N MET A 158 0.89 6.44 1.46
CA MET A 158 -0.17 5.89 2.29
C MET A 158 -0.18 4.37 2.19
N THR A 159 -0.26 3.87 0.95
CA THR A 159 -0.17 2.44 0.61
C THR A 159 0.53 2.31 -0.74
N MET A 160 0.91 1.09 -1.11
CA MET A 160 1.32 0.69 -2.46
C MET A 160 0.14 0.07 -3.22
N ALA A 161 -1.04 0.67 -3.20
CA ALA A 161 -2.20 0.20 -3.96
C ALA A 161 -1.98 0.35 -5.47
N ILE A 162 -2.78 -0.35 -6.30
CA ILE A 162 -2.77 -0.11 -7.76
C ILE A 162 -3.45 1.23 -8.04
N GLY A 163 -2.66 2.31 -8.03
CA GLY A 163 -3.11 3.67 -8.28
C GLY A 163 -2.15 4.44 -9.20
N GLY A 164 -2.64 5.55 -9.74
CA GLY A 164 -1.82 6.43 -10.59
C GLY A 164 -0.69 7.12 -9.81
N VAL A 165 -0.97 7.48 -8.56
CA VAL A 165 -0.01 8.16 -7.69
C VAL A 165 1.13 7.22 -7.29
N GLU A 166 0.78 6.04 -6.79
CA GLU A 166 1.75 5.02 -6.37
C GLU A 166 2.58 4.54 -7.56
N ARG A 167 1.96 4.37 -8.74
CA ARG A 167 2.69 4.04 -9.97
C ARG A 167 3.66 5.15 -10.39
N ASN A 168 3.25 6.41 -10.30
CA ASN A 168 4.14 7.54 -10.59
C ASN A 168 5.33 7.56 -9.63
N ALA A 169 5.11 7.26 -8.34
CA ALA A 169 6.20 7.16 -7.36
C ALA A 169 7.20 6.05 -7.71
N VAL A 170 6.72 4.86 -8.10
CA VAL A 170 7.56 3.75 -8.57
C VAL A 170 8.37 4.16 -9.81
N GLU A 171 7.77 4.84 -10.78
CA GLU A 171 8.48 5.27 -11.98
C GLU A 171 9.56 6.31 -11.68
N VAL A 172 9.26 7.29 -10.82
CA VAL A 172 10.27 8.25 -10.36
C VAL A 172 11.43 7.54 -9.67
N MET A 173 11.17 6.60 -8.77
CA MET A 173 12.23 5.80 -8.14
C MET A 173 13.06 5.05 -9.19
N ARG A 174 12.41 4.42 -10.18
CA ARG A 174 13.08 3.67 -11.26
C ARG A 174 14.05 4.54 -12.07
N GLN A 175 13.64 5.76 -12.41
CA GLN A 175 14.49 6.72 -13.13
C GLN A 175 15.63 7.28 -12.26
N LEU A 176 15.52 7.18 -10.93
CA LEU A 176 16.45 7.75 -9.97
C LEU A 176 17.36 6.73 -9.29
N LYS A 177 17.13 5.41 -9.45
CA LYS A 177 17.86 4.33 -8.77
C LYS A 177 19.38 4.33 -8.98
N GLU A 178 19.84 4.87 -10.11
CA GLU A 178 21.28 4.97 -10.38
C GLU A 178 21.95 6.02 -9.49
N ARG A 179 21.20 7.03 -9.02
CA ARG A 179 21.69 8.14 -8.19
C ARG A 179 21.31 8.00 -6.71
N TYR A 180 20.24 7.29 -6.41
CA TYR A 180 19.67 7.20 -5.08
C TYR A 180 19.35 5.75 -4.69
N GLN A 181 19.40 5.50 -3.39
CA GLN A 181 18.81 4.32 -2.76
C GLN A 181 17.47 4.71 -2.13
N PHE A 182 16.56 3.74 -1.99
CA PHE A 182 15.21 3.98 -1.49
C PHE A 182 14.84 3.01 -0.38
N VAL A 183 14.19 3.53 0.66
CA VAL A 183 13.42 2.73 1.63
C VAL A 183 11.98 3.21 1.56
N VAL A 184 11.05 2.30 1.28
CA VAL A 184 9.62 2.61 1.22
C VAL A 184 8.99 2.31 2.57
N ILE A 185 8.19 3.24 3.07
CA ILE A 185 7.51 3.14 4.36
C ILE A 185 6.04 3.46 4.13
N THR A 186 5.19 2.43 4.05
CA THR A 186 3.75 2.63 3.92
C THR A 186 3.13 2.91 5.29
N MET A 187 2.11 3.76 5.32
CA MET A 187 1.54 4.29 6.55
C MET A 187 0.11 3.85 6.82
N ASP A 188 -0.54 3.17 5.89
CA ASP A 188 -1.93 2.73 6.05
C ASP A 188 -2.08 1.27 5.63
N ARG A 189 -3.20 0.68 6.00
CA ARG A 189 -3.49 -0.72 5.74
C ARG A 189 -3.82 -0.95 4.26
N HIS A 190 -3.20 -1.96 3.66
CA HIS A 190 -3.61 -2.38 2.31
C HIS A 190 -4.97 -3.06 2.31
N ASP A 191 -5.79 -2.65 1.35
CA ASP A 191 -7.06 -3.27 1.00
C ASP A 191 -6.88 -4.20 -0.21
N GLN A 192 -7.33 -5.45 -0.06
CA GLN A 192 -7.30 -6.45 -1.12
C GLN A 192 -8.05 -6.00 -2.38
N ALA A 193 -9.13 -5.21 -2.25
CA ALA A 193 -9.92 -4.71 -3.37
C ALA A 193 -9.13 -3.77 -4.31
N HIS A 194 -8.05 -3.19 -3.79
CA HIS A 194 -7.21 -2.22 -4.51
C HIS A 194 -5.94 -2.83 -5.12
N GLY A 195 -5.68 -4.11 -4.83
CA GLY A 195 -4.46 -4.79 -5.25
C GLY A 195 -3.19 -4.16 -4.65
N SER A 196 -2.02 -4.56 -5.17
CA SER A 196 -0.74 -4.13 -4.62
C SER A 196 0.33 -3.97 -5.71
N LEU A 197 1.13 -2.91 -5.60
CA LEU A 197 2.33 -2.63 -6.39
C LEU A 197 3.62 -3.03 -5.67
N HIS A 198 3.55 -3.71 -4.52
CA HIS A 198 4.72 -4.15 -3.76
C HIS A 198 5.73 -4.96 -4.60
N HIS A 199 5.24 -5.81 -5.52
CA HIS A 199 6.08 -6.56 -6.45
C HIS A 199 6.98 -5.67 -7.34
N GLN A 200 6.63 -4.39 -7.55
CA GLN A 200 7.43 -3.46 -8.35
C GLN A 200 8.57 -2.81 -7.55
N LEU A 201 8.62 -3.02 -6.23
CA LEU A 201 9.67 -2.51 -5.35
C LEU A 201 10.85 -3.47 -5.25
N GLU A 202 10.68 -4.73 -5.69
CA GLU A 202 11.75 -5.72 -5.73
C GLU A 202 12.89 -5.27 -6.64
N GLY A 203 14.12 -5.29 -6.11
CA GLY A 203 15.30 -4.78 -6.82
C GLY A 203 15.34 -3.26 -7.05
N LEU A 204 14.32 -2.52 -6.62
CA LEU A 204 14.24 -1.07 -6.70
C LEU A 204 14.55 -0.39 -5.35
N THR A 205 14.30 -1.09 -4.25
CA THR A 205 14.38 -0.57 -2.88
C THR A 205 15.25 -1.46 -2.01
N GLU A 206 15.86 -0.84 -0.99
CA GLU A 206 16.70 -1.52 0.01
C GLU A 206 15.87 -2.26 1.06
N ALA A 207 14.72 -1.66 1.40
CA ALA A 207 13.74 -2.20 2.31
C ALA A 207 12.36 -1.60 2.08
N VAL A 208 11.34 -2.36 2.48
CA VAL A 208 9.95 -1.92 2.54
C VAL A 208 9.42 -2.17 3.94
N TYR A 209 8.74 -1.18 4.54
CA TYR A 209 8.09 -1.29 5.84
C TYR A 209 6.62 -0.96 5.73
N ASP A 210 5.74 -1.83 6.24
CA ASP A 210 4.29 -1.63 6.25
C ASP A 210 3.80 -1.32 7.66
N LEU A 211 3.85 -0.05 8.07
CA LEU A 211 3.74 0.31 9.49
C LEU A 211 2.42 -0.13 10.14
N MET A 212 1.32 -0.13 9.38
CA MET A 212 0.01 -0.57 9.88
C MET A 212 -0.07 -2.08 10.09
N GLU A 213 0.77 -2.86 9.42
CA GLU A 213 0.89 -4.30 9.68
C GLU A 213 1.73 -4.56 10.94
N LEU A 214 2.67 -3.67 11.26
CA LEU A 214 3.57 -3.80 12.42
C LEU A 214 2.90 -3.54 13.76
N GLY A 215 2.06 -2.50 13.85
CA GLY A 215 1.48 -2.10 15.13
C GLY A 215 0.50 -0.95 15.01
N HIS A 216 -0.10 -0.60 16.15
CA HIS A 216 -1.03 0.52 16.25
C HIS A 216 -0.37 1.87 15.90
N LEU A 217 -1.17 2.84 15.47
CA LEU A 217 -0.74 4.19 15.06
C LEU A 217 0.12 4.91 16.10
N HIS A 218 -0.07 4.64 17.39
CA HIS A 218 0.75 5.25 18.45
C HIS A 218 2.23 4.84 18.39
N TYR A 219 2.58 3.73 17.73
CA TYR A 219 3.96 3.30 17.56
C TYR A 219 4.67 3.96 16.37
N TYR A 220 3.95 4.66 15.49
CA TYR A 220 4.53 5.16 14.23
C TYR A 220 5.70 6.12 14.45
N LEU A 221 5.60 7.01 15.43
CA LEU A 221 6.71 7.92 15.76
C LEU A 221 7.95 7.15 16.26
N ALA A 222 7.75 6.09 17.04
CA ALA A 222 8.84 5.24 17.52
C ALA A 222 9.47 4.45 16.35
N PHE A 223 8.63 3.90 15.45
CA PHE A 223 9.06 3.24 14.24
C PHE A 223 9.90 4.16 13.34
N LEU A 224 9.39 5.36 13.03
CA LEU A 224 10.09 6.34 12.21
C LEU A 224 11.43 6.76 12.84
N ASN A 225 11.48 6.88 14.16
CA ASN A 225 12.71 7.22 14.88
C ASN A 225 13.77 6.10 14.79
N ASP A 226 13.38 4.84 15.00
CA ASP A 226 14.27 3.69 14.81
C ASP A 226 14.76 3.59 13.37
N LEU A 227 13.86 3.74 12.40
CA LEU A 227 14.22 3.72 10.98
C LEU A 227 15.18 4.85 10.63
N LYS A 228 14.94 6.08 11.10
CA LYS A 228 15.88 7.21 10.91
C LYS A 228 17.26 6.87 11.46
N SER A 229 17.34 6.30 12.66
CA SER A 229 18.62 5.95 13.29
C SER A 229 19.35 4.82 12.57
N VAL A 230 18.63 3.89 11.95
CA VAL A 230 19.23 2.73 11.26
C VAL A 230 19.75 3.09 9.88
N TYR A 231 19.00 3.92 9.16
CA TYR A 231 19.21 4.18 7.74
C TYR A 231 19.84 5.54 7.45
N GLU A 232 19.74 6.51 8.36
CA GLU A 232 20.29 7.87 8.22
C GLU A 232 19.96 8.50 6.84
N PRO A 233 18.66 8.68 6.53
CA PRO A 233 18.21 9.15 5.21
C PRO A 233 18.73 10.56 4.92
N ASP A 234 19.04 10.82 3.65
CA ASP A 234 19.42 12.14 3.16
C ASP A 234 18.20 13.00 2.79
N ALA A 235 17.04 12.38 2.58
CA ALA A 235 15.77 13.07 2.38
C ALA A 235 14.58 12.18 2.75
N VAL A 236 13.46 12.80 3.10
CA VAL A 236 12.14 12.17 3.21
C VAL A 236 11.27 12.72 2.11
N TRP A 237 10.68 11.84 1.30
CA TRP A 237 9.75 12.17 0.25
C TRP A 237 8.38 11.58 0.58
N ILE A 238 7.42 12.44 0.90
CA ILE A 238 6.03 12.05 1.16
C ILE A 238 5.29 12.06 -0.17
N CYS A 239 4.87 10.90 -0.66
CA CYS A 239 4.16 10.77 -1.94
C CYS A 239 2.75 10.22 -1.67
N ASN A 240 1.81 11.12 -1.39
CA ASN A 240 0.45 10.79 -0.93
C ASN A 240 0.44 10.01 0.38
N GLY A 241 0.75 10.68 1.51
CA GLY A 241 0.84 10.09 2.85
C GLY A 241 -0.54 9.78 3.47
N MET A 242 -0.58 9.47 4.77
CA MET A 242 -1.82 9.18 5.52
C MET A 242 -2.28 10.41 6.31
N LEU A 243 -3.60 10.54 6.59
CA LEU A 243 -4.15 11.65 7.37
C LEU A 243 -3.50 11.78 8.75
N TRP A 244 -3.12 10.65 9.35
CA TRP A 244 -2.32 10.60 10.57
C TRP A 244 -1.07 11.51 10.51
N LEU A 245 -0.43 11.61 9.35
CA LEU A 245 0.75 12.45 9.15
C LEU A 245 0.41 13.93 9.31
N CYS A 246 -0.77 14.38 8.89
CA CYS A 246 -1.22 15.76 9.09
C CYS A 246 -1.33 16.09 10.58
N ASP A 247 -1.94 15.20 11.36
CA ASP A 247 -2.11 15.37 12.81
C ASP A 247 -0.77 15.31 13.57
N HIS A 248 0.22 14.61 13.02
CA HIS A 248 1.52 14.38 13.66
C HIS A 248 2.69 15.09 12.98
N ALA A 249 2.42 16.01 12.05
CA ALA A 249 3.45 16.61 11.18
C ALA A 249 4.56 17.31 11.98
N GLU A 250 4.23 17.96 13.09
CA GLU A 250 5.24 18.57 13.98
C GLU A 250 6.16 17.54 14.65
N HIS A 251 5.63 16.37 15.02
CA HIS A 251 6.42 15.28 15.59
C HIS A 251 7.31 14.65 14.52
N VAL A 252 6.77 14.41 13.33
CA VAL A 252 7.54 13.94 12.16
C VAL A 252 8.68 14.92 11.86
N ARG A 253 8.39 16.23 11.84
CA ARG A 253 9.42 17.26 11.67
C ARG A 253 10.51 17.18 12.72
N ARG A 254 10.17 16.96 14.00
CA ARG A 254 11.14 16.81 15.09
C ARG A 254 12.05 15.60 14.89
N ILE A 255 11.50 14.46 14.51
CA ILE A 255 12.27 13.24 14.21
C ILE A 255 13.29 13.55 13.11
N PHE A 256 12.84 14.16 12.03
CA PHE A 256 13.66 14.44 10.85
C PHE A 256 14.29 15.84 10.87
N HIS A 257 14.45 16.53 12.00
CA HIS A 257 14.83 17.97 12.03
C HIS A 257 16.08 18.36 11.23
N ASP A 258 16.98 17.41 10.98
CA ASP A 258 18.24 17.50 10.24
C ASP A 258 18.17 16.93 8.81
N VAL A 259 17.00 16.44 8.37
CA VAL A 259 16.77 15.79 7.07
C VAL A 259 15.71 16.58 6.29
N PRO A 260 15.95 16.97 5.03
CA PRO A 260 14.94 17.67 4.24
C PRO A 260 13.70 16.79 3.99
N ILE A 261 12.52 17.38 4.19
CA ILE A 261 11.22 16.77 3.89
C ILE A 261 10.62 17.42 2.64
N ILE A 262 10.33 16.58 1.65
CA ILE A 262 9.71 16.94 0.38
C ILE A 262 8.28 16.39 0.38
N ASP A 263 7.29 17.27 0.31
CA ASP A 263 5.88 16.91 0.33
C ASP A 263 5.28 16.92 -1.08
N ASN A 264 4.72 15.78 -1.49
CA ASN A 264 4.06 15.55 -2.78
C ASN A 264 2.70 14.87 -2.56
N GLN A 265 1.81 15.53 -1.81
CA GLN A 265 0.48 15.00 -1.46
C GLN A 265 -0.66 15.71 -2.21
N ALA A 266 -0.54 16.99 -2.57
CA ALA A 266 -1.61 17.73 -3.26
C ALA A 266 -1.72 17.39 -4.76
N TRP A 267 -2.65 16.49 -5.07
CA TRP A 267 -3.04 16.14 -6.45
C TRP A 267 -4.25 16.93 -6.96
N ASP A 268 -5.05 17.45 -6.04
CA ASP A 268 -6.24 18.26 -6.31
C ASP A 268 -6.14 19.60 -5.56
N ALA A 269 -6.56 20.68 -6.20
CA ALA A 269 -6.44 22.04 -5.66
C ALA A 269 -7.61 22.46 -4.77
N GLU A 270 -8.72 21.72 -4.82
CA GLU A 270 -9.99 22.09 -4.18
C GLU A 270 -10.36 21.14 -3.03
N VAL A 271 -9.98 19.86 -3.13
CA VAL A 271 -10.36 18.83 -2.14
C VAL A 271 -9.19 17.95 -1.71
N GLY A 272 -9.32 17.30 -0.56
CA GLY A 272 -8.37 16.31 -0.08
C GLY A 272 -7.15 16.97 0.57
N TRP A 273 -5.95 16.57 0.16
CA TRP A 273 -4.71 16.99 0.85
C TRP A 273 -4.53 18.50 0.93
N SER A 274 -4.96 19.25 -0.10
CA SER A 274 -4.83 20.70 -0.16
C SER A 274 -5.49 21.42 1.03
N GLU A 275 -6.47 20.79 1.67
CA GLU A 275 -7.16 21.30 2.87
C GLU A 275 -6.25 21.34 4.10
N PHE A 276 -5.19 20.53 4.16
CA PHE A 276 -4.31 20.39 5.35
C PHE A 276 -3.01 21.19 5.27
N TYR A 277 -2.70 21.81 4.13
CA TYR A 277 -1.43 22.52 3.97
C TYR A 277 -1.34 23.79 4.82
N HIS A 278 -2.44 24.31 5.37
CA HIS A 278 -2.38 25.43 6.31
C HIS A 278 -1.82 25.05 7.70
N LEU A 279 -1.71 23.75 8.01
CA LEU A 279 -1.26 23.29 9.31
C LEU A 279 0.22 23.64 9.57
N PRO A 280 0.58 24.19 10.75
CA PRO A 280 1.96 24.58 11.05
C PRO A 280 2.98 23.46 10.88
N GLY A 281 2.64 22.24 11.29
CA GLY A 281 3.49 21.07 11.11
C GLY A 281 3.80 20.77 9.64
N ILE A 282 2.82 20.85 8.75
CA ILE A 282 3.03 20.68 7.31
C ILE A 282 3.83 21.85 6.73
N GLN A 283 3.52 23.07 7.15
CA GLN A 283 4.25 24.28 6.75
C GLN A 283 5.72 24.31 7.25
N SER A 284 6.13 23.36 8.10
CA SER A 284 7.52 23.19 8.53
C SER A 284 8.38 22.35 7.58
N PHE A 285 7.78 21.73 6.55
CA PHE A 285 8.52 20.92 5.56
C PHE A 285 9.32 21.79 4.59
N ASP A 286 10.36 21.23 3.97
CA ASP A 286 11.37 22.04 3.26
C ASP A 286 10.95 22.39 1.83
N ARG A 287 10.35 21.42 1.14
CA ARG A 287 9.95 21.51 -0.27
C ARG A 287 8.56 20.96 -0.49
N PHE A 288 7.84 21.56 -1.43
CA PHE A 288 6.50 21.14 -1.84
C PHE A 288 6.45 20.96 -3.34
N ILE A 289 5.90 19.84 -3.79
CA ILE A 289 5.69 19.57 -5.20
C ILE A 289 4.26 19.96 -5.59
N ALA A 290 4.14 20.90 -6.51
CA ALA A 290 2.88 21.22 -7.16
C ALA A 290 2.74 20.37 -8.43
N THR A 291 1.83 19.40 -8.40
CA THR A 291 1.61 18.44 -9.51
C THR A 291 0.94 19.06 -10.74
N ASN A 292 0.40 20.27 -10.60
CA ASN A 292 -0.17 21.03 -11.70
C ASN A 292 -0.24 22.53 -11.35
N SER A 293 -0.55 23.36 -12.34
CA SER A 293 -0.64 24.82 -12.17
C SER A 293 -1.76 25.28 -11.24
N ARG A 294 -2.84 24.50 -11.06
CA ARG A 294 -3.92 24.85 -10.11
C ARG A 294 -3.46 24.63 -8.67
N VAL A 295 -2.78 23.51 -8.39
CA VAL A 295 -2.18 23.24 -7.06
C VAL A 295 -1.11 24.28 -6.75
N TYR A 296 -0.26 24.66 -7.72
CA TYR A 296 0.72 25.73 -7.53
C TYR A 296 0.06 27.05 -7.11
N ARG A 297 -0.99 27.47 -7.83
CA ARG A 297 -1.77 28.66 -7.47
C ARG A 297 -2.41 28.53 -6.10
N LYS A 298 -2.96 27.36 -5.74
CA LYS A 298 -3.49 27.12 -4.39
C LYS A 298 -2.43 27.39 -3.32
N PHE A 299 -1.21 26.90 -3.50
CA PHE A 299 -0.11 27.11 -2.56
C PHE A 299 0.30 28.58 -2.44
N VAL A 300 0.43 29.29 -3.57
CA VAL A 300 0.91 30.68 -3.59
C VAL A 300 -0.20 31.68 -3.27
N ASP A 301 -1.32 31.59 -3.95
CA ASP A 301 -2.39 32.58 -3.95
C ASP A 301 -3.28 32.43 -2.72
N ASP A 302 -3.65 31.20 -2.32
CA ASP A 302 -4.56 30.98 -1.19
C ASP A 302 -3.78 30.76 0.11
N LEU A 303 -2.80 29.87 0.10
CA LEU A 303 -2.04 29.47 1.30
C LEU A 303 -0.84 30.36 1.60
N LYS A 304 -0.51 31.31 0.71
CA LYS A 304 0.58 32.29 0.87
C LYS A 304 1.94 31.67 1.17
N MET A 305 2.18 30.47 0.65
CA MET A 305 3.44 29.77 0.79
C MET A 305 4.54 30.47 -0.02
N ASN A 306 5.77 30.45 0.48
CA ASN A 306 6.91 31.04 -0.23
C ASN A 306 7.16 30.28 -1.55
N PRO A 307 7.06 30.94 -2.72
CA PRO A 307 7.27 30.29 -4.02
C PRO A 307 8.62 29.59 -4.17
N ALA A 308 9.67 30.05 -3.47
CA ALA A 308 11.00 29.44 -3.52
C ALA A 308 11.07 28.03 -2.91
N ARG A 309 10.03 27.62 -2.16
CA ARG A 309 9.86 26.28 -1.57
C ARG A 309 8.97 25.36 -2.41
N ILE A 310 8.42 25.86 -3.51
CA ILE A 310 7.45 25.13 -4.33
C ILE A 310 8.07 24.80 -5.68
N ASP A 311 8.11 23.52 -6.01
CA ASP A 311 8.61 22.99 -7.26
C ASP A 311 7.43 22.48 -8.10
N SER A 312 7.23 23.04 -9.30
CA SER A 312 6.19 22.59 -10.23
C SER A 312 6.67 21.37 -11.02
N ILE A 313 6.30 20.18 -10.55
CA ILE A 313 6.69 18.91 -11.18
C ILE A 313 5.43 18.14 -11.54
N TYR A 314 5.15 18.06 -12.83
CA TYR A 314 3.98 17.38 -13.34
C TYR A 314 4.15 15.86 -13.27
N PRO A 315 3.08 15.09 -13.04
CA PRO A 315 3.11 13.64 -13.09
C PRO A 315 3.60 13.16 -14.45
N CYS A 316 4.42 12.13 -14.46
CA CYS A 316 5.03 11.61 -15.67
C CYS A 316 4.43 10.25 -16.03
N PHE A 317 4.52 9.91 -17.32
CA PHE A 317 4.30 8.56 -17.80
C PHE A 317 5.47 8.18 -18.70
N ASP A 318 5.68 6.89 -18.88
CA ASP A 318 6.74 6.36 -19.74
C ASP A 318 6.39 6.60 -21.21
N SER A 319 6.88 7.69 -21.78
CA SER A 319 6.55 8.05 -23.17
C SER A 319 7.06 7.04 -24.17
N GLU A 320 8.19 6.37 -23.91
CA GLU A 320 8.74 5.36 -24.82
C GLU A 320 7.83 4.15 -24.86
N ARG A 321 7.40 3.68 -23.67
CA ARG A 321 6.38 2.63 -23.57
C ARG A 321 5.15 3.01 -24.36
N PHE A 322 4.58 4.21 -24.18
CA PHE A 322 3.32 4.61 -24.83
C PHE A 322 3.46 5.04 -26.31
N SER A 323 4.67 5.32 -26.79
CA SER A 323 4.92 5.67 -28.20
C SER A 323 5.32 4.47 -29.05
N ALA A 324 5.75 3.38 -28.41
CA ALA A 324 6.05 2.14 -29.10
C ALA A 324 4.75 1.60 -29.72
N PRO A 325 4.70 1.36 -31.05
CA PRO A 325 3.56 0.67 -31.62
C PRO A 325 3.45 -0.70 -30.95
N SER A 326 2.26 -1.06 -30.45
CA SER A 326 2.04 -2.45 -30.04
C SER A 326 2.45 -3.35 -31.20
N PRO A 327 3.13 -4.46 -30.92
CA PRO A 327 3.18 -5.55 -31.89
C PRO A 327 1.76 -5.80 -32.41
N VAL A 328 1.57 -5.79 -33.73
CA VAL A 328 0.26 -5.96 -34.39
C VAL A 328 -0.45 -7.22 -33.89
N ASP A 329 0.31 -8.23 -33.50
CA ASP A 329 -0.20 -9.49 -32.94
C ASP A 329 -0.74 -9.32 -31.50
N GLU A 330 -0.21 -8.40 -30.70
CA GLU A 330 -0.76 -8.08 -29.37
C GLU A 330 -2.07 -7.31 -29.47
N GLN A 331 -2.16 -6.33 -30.37
CA GLN A 331 -3.42 -5.63 -30.65
C GLN A 331 -4.49 -6.60 -31.17
N LYS A 332 -4.13 -7.48 -32.12
CA LYS A 332 -5.05 -8.52 -32.62
C LYS A 332 -5.41 -9.54 -31.56
N ALA A 333 -4.48 -9.95 -30.70
CA ALA A 333 -4.75 -10.86 -29.60
C ALA A 333 -5.71 -10.22 -28.59
N PHE A 334 -5.53 -8.94 -28.27
CA PHE A 334 -6.40 -8.18 -27.38
C PHE A 334 -7.82 -8.02 -27.95
N ILE A 335 -7.93 -7.61 -29.21
CA ILE A 335 -9.21 -7.52 -29.92
C ILE A 335 -9.94 -8.88 -29.88
N ARG A 336 -9.22 -9.99 -30.08
CA ARG A 336 -9.79 -11.35 -30.01
C ARG A 336 -10.16 -11.78 -28.59
N GLU A 337 -9.31 -11.49 -27.61
CA GLU A 337 -9.52 -11.86 -26.20
C GLU A 337 -10.80 -11.22 -25.65
N PHE A 338 -11.11 -10.00 -26.09
CA PHE A 338 -12.26 -9.21 -25.61
C PHE A 338 -13.40 -9.05 -26.61
N ASP A 339 -13.36 -9.77 -27.73
CA ASP A 339 -14.36 -9.69 -28.81
C ASP A 339 -14.64 -8.24 -29.24
N LEU A 340 -13.59 -7.42 -29.30
CA LEU A 340 -13.70 -6.00 -29.68
C LEU A 340 -13.94 -5.88 -31.19
N PRO A 341 -14.75 -4.91 -31.63
CA PRO A 341 -14.92 -4.68 -33.06
C PRO A 341 -13.67 -4.03 -33.66
N ALA A 342 -13.17 -4.59 -34.75
CA ALA A 342 -12.04 -4.03 -35.49
C ALA A 342 -12.45 -2.88 -36.44
N ASP A 343 -13.76 -2.73 -36.69
CA ASP A 343 -14.34 -1.84 -37.70
C ASP A 343 -15.13 -0.67 -37.12
N ARG A 344 -15.16 -0.52 -35.79
CA ARG A 344 -15.98 0.48 -35.09
C ARG A 344 -15.14 1.30 -34.10
N PRO A 345 -15.48 2.58 -33.88
CA PRO A 345 -14.82 3.38 -32.85
C PRO A 345 -14.98 2.76 -31.46
N ILE A 346 -13.88 2.69 -30.70
CA ILE A 346 -13.87 2.21 -29.31
C ILE A 346 -13.63 3.40 -28.37
N PHE A 347 -14.53 3.61 -27.43
CA PHE A 347 -14.38 4.56 -26.33
C PHE A 347 -13.99 3.81 -25.07
N LEU A 348 -12.86 4.17 -24.46
CA LEU A 348 -12.36 3.56 -23.23
C LEU A 348 -12.53 4.51 -22.04
N PHE A 349 -13.15 3.99 -20.98
CA PHE A 349 -13.02 4.52 -19.63
C PHE A 349 -11.99 3.67 -18.87
N CYS A 350 -10.97 4.31 -18.30
CA CYS A 350 -10.00 3.63 -17.47
C CYS A 350 -9.74 4.41 -16.18
N GLY A 351 -10.11 3.84 -15.04
CA GLY A 351 -9.95 4.46 -13.73
C GLY A 351 -10.77 3.79 -12.64
N ARG A 352 -10.54 4.16 -11.38
CA ARG A 352 -11.34 3.67 -10.25
C ARG A 352 -12.82 4.06 -10.46
N LEU A 353 -13.74 3.12 -10.25
CA LEU A 353 -15.18 3.34 -10.28
C LEU A 353 -15.63 4.01 -8.98
N HIS A 354 -15.32 5.31 -8.90
CA HIS A 354 -15.62 6.19 -7.77
C HIS A 354 -16.33 7.43 -8.32
N SER A 355 -17.18 8.06 -7.50
CA SER A 355 -18.00 9.22 -7.89
C SER A 355 -17.19 10.34 -8.57
N GLN A 356 -16.02 10.69 -8.02
CA GLN A 356 -15.09 11.68 -8.56
C GLN A 356 -14.65 11.40 -10.03
N LYS A 357 -14.66 10.14 -10.46
CA LYS A 357 -14.26 9.75 -11.83
C LYS A 357 -15.43 9.74 -12.81
N GLY A 358 -16.65 10.03 -12.36
CA GLY A 358 -17.83 10.13 -13.22
C GLY A 358 -18.15 8.86 -14.03
N PRO A 359 -18.08 7.63 -13.48
CA PRO A 359 -18.38 6.43 -14.26
C PRO A 359 -19.81 6.43 -14.84
N PHE A 360 -20.78 7.04 -14.15
CA PHE A 360 -22.16 7.15 -14.63
C PHE A 360 -22.31 8.15 -15.79
N ASP A 361 -21.46 9.17 -15.88
CA ASP A 361 -21.46 10.08 -17.03
C ASP A 361 -21.02 9.34 -18.30
N PHE A 362 -20.09 8.40 -18.17
CA PHE A 362 -19.66 7.53 -19.26
C PHE A 362 -20.77 6.57 -19.70
N LEU A 363 -21.53 5.99 -18.75
CA LEU A 363 -22.70 5.17 -19.06
C LEU A 363 -23.80 5.97 -19.75
N GLU A 364 -24.07 7.20 -19.28
CA GLU A 364 -25.04 8.10 -19.89
C GLU A 364 -24.64 8.49 -21.32
N LEU A 365 -23.34 8.71 -21.56
CA LEU A 365 -22.80 8.92 -22.92
C LEU A 365 -23.09 7.72 -23.82
N ALA A 366 -22.78 6.51 -23.35
CA ALA A 366 -23.04 5.27 -24.09
C ALA A 366 -24.55 5.12 -24.40
N ARG A 367 -25.41 5.36 -23.41
CA ARG A 367 -26.88 5.30 -23.55
C ARG A 367 -27.40 6.29 -24.59
N ARG A 368 -26.89 7.53 -24.59
CA ARG A 368 -27.29 8.56 -25.57
C ARG A 368 -26.86 8.21 -26.99
N ARG A 369 -25.68 7.62 -27.18
CA ARG A 369 -25.21 7.16 -28.49
C ARG A 369 -26.04 5.97 -29.00
N LEU A 370 -26.34 5.02 -28.11
CA LEU A 370 -27.24 3.90 -28.41
C LEU A 370 -28.62 4.38 -28.88
N GLN A 371 -29.20 5.39 -28.23
CA GLN A 371 -30.49 5.98 -28.63
C GLN A 371 -30.45 6.63 -30.02
N LYS A 372 -29.28 7.09 -30.47
CA LYS A 372 -29.06 7.67 -31.80
C LYS A 372 -28.69 6.63 -32.86
N GLN A 373 -28.71 5.34 -32.52
CA GLN A 373 -28.30 4.24 -33.40
C GLN A 373 -26.84 4.38 -33.89
N ASP A 374 -25.98 4.97 -33.06
CA ASP A 374 -24.54 5.02 -33.27
C ASP A 374 -23.92 3.64 -32.96
N ASP A 375 -22.92 3.23 -33.73
CA ASP A 375 -22.33 1.89 -33.69
C ASP A 375 -21.03 1.80 -32.88
N ALA A 376 -20.66 2.86 -32.15
CA ALA A 376 -19.49 2.88 -31.30
C ALA A 376 -19.54 1.84 -30.16
N PHE A 377 -18.36 1.37 -29.79
CA PHE A 377 -18.15 0.39 -28.72
C PHE A 377 -17.61 1.07 -27.47
N PHE A 378 -18.11 0.70 -26.29
CA PHE A 378 -17.74 1.31 -25.01
C PHE A 378 -17.12 0.26 -24.09
N VAL A 379 -15.92 0.55 -23.61
CA VAL A 379 -15.15 -0.32 -22.69
C VAL A 379 -14.95 0.43 -21.39
N MET A 380 -15.23 -0.21 -20.25
CA MET A 380 -14.93 0.32 -18.93
C MET A 380 -13.96 -0.61 -18.21
N ARG A 381 -12.85 -0.03 -17.73
CA ARG A 381 -11.87 -0.71 -16.90
C ARG A 381 -11.68 0.03 -15.58
N GLY A 382 -11.95 -0.67 -14.50
CA GLY A 382 -11.85 -0.12 -13.16
C GLY A 382 -12.47 -1.05 -12.14
N THR A 383 -12.02 -0.94 -10.89
CA THR A 383 -12.75 -1.45 -9.72
C THR A 383 -13.09 -0.24 -8.86
N GLY A 384 -13.98 -0.39 -7.89
CA GLY A 384 -14.30 0.67 -6.94
C GLY A 384 -15.65 0.44 -6.28
N GLU A 385 -16.00 1.33 -5.36
CA GLU A 385 -17.25 1.28 -4.61
C GLU A 385 -18.49 1.28 -5.49
N LEU A 386 -18.45 1.93 -6.67
CA LEU A 386 -19.58 2.02 -7.60
C LEU A 386 -19.65 0.85 -8.59
N ALA A 387 -18.76 -0.14 -8.48
CA ALA A 387 -18.76 -1.28 -9.40
C ALA A 387 -20.11 -2.04 -9.40
N PRO A 388 -20.71 -2.38 -8.23
CA PRO A 388 -22.00 -3.08 -8.21
C PRO A 388 -23.13 -2.27 -8.88
N GLU A 389 -23.17 -0.96 -8.69
CA GLU A 389 -24.18 -0.07 -9.28
C GLU A 389 -23.98 0.09 -10.78
N VAL A 390 -22.73 0.16 -11.24
CA VAL A 390 -22.40 0.12 -12.67
C VAL A 390 -22.90 -1.19 -13.26
N ASP A 391 -22.60 -2.34 -12.65
CA ASP A 391 -23.07 -3.65 -13.12
C ASP A 391 -24.61 -3.72 -13.17
N TYR A 392 -25.29 -3.19 -12.15
CA TYR A 392 -26.75 -3.11 -12.11
C TYR A 392 -27.34 -2.28 -13.26
N GLN A 393 -26.77 -1.11 -13.56
CA GLN A 393 -27.23 -0.27 -14.69
C GLN A 393 -26.96 -0.92 -16.05
N LEU A 394 -25.99 -1.83 -16.12
CA LEU A 394 -25.62 -2.53 -17.33
C LEU A 394 -26.44 -3.80 -17.58
N ALA A 395 -26.99 -4.43 -16.54
CA ALA A 395 -27.78 -5.65 -16.63
C ALA A 395 -28.92 -5.60 -17.69
N PRO A 396 -29.69 -4.50 -17.84
CA PRO A 396 -30.73 -4.40 -18.88
C PRO A 396 -30.19 -4.44 -20.32
N TYR A 397 -28.91 -4.12 -20.52
CA TYR A 397 -28.26 -4.02 -21.82
C TYR A 397 -27.49 -5.29 -22.20
N GLN A 398 -27.21 -6.18 -21.23
CA GLN A 398 -26.38 -7.40 -21.38
C GLN A 398 -26.92 -8.47 -22.35
N PHE A 399 -28.09 -8.28 -22.99
CA PHE A 399 -28.65 -9.22 -23.97
C PHE A 399 -28.75 -8.72 -25.42
N ARG A 400 -28.29 -7.51 -25.76
CA ARG A 400 -28.23 -7.07 -27.17
C ARG A 400 -26.80 -7.02 -27.70
N ARG A 401 -26.32 -8.20 -28.12
CA ARG A 401 -25.10 -8.52 -28.90
C ARG A 401 -24.88 -7.72 -30.20
N LYS A 402 -25.54 -6.58 -30.40
CA LYS A 402 -25.34 -5.72 -31.58
C LYS A 402 -24.97 -4.26 -31.29
N TYR A 403 -25.14 -3.74 -30.07
CA TYR A 403 -24.94 -2.28 -29.88
C TYR A 403 -24.30 -1.79 -28.57
N CYS A 404 -23.97 -2.65 -27.61
CA CYS A 404 -23.15 -2.28 -26.43
C CYS A 404 -22.78 -3.57 -25.69
N ALA A 405 -21.53 -4.03 -25.83
CA ALA A 405 -21.02 -5.12 -25.01
C ALA A 405 -19.96 -4.54 -24.06
N PHE A 406 -20.32 -4.43 -22.78
CA PHE A 406 -19.38 -4.03 -21.73
C PHE A 406 -18.54 -5.25 -21.38
N ALA A 407 -17.36 -5.36 -21.96
CA ALA A 407 -16.40 -6.41 -21.61
C ALA A 407 -15.72 -6.03 -20.28
N PHE A 408 -16.28 -6.46 -19.15
CA PHE A 408 -15.61 -6.39 -17.85
C PHE A 408 -14.56 -7.48 -17.76
N HIS A 409 -13.30 -7.11 -17.98
CA HIS A 409 -12.20 -8.00 -17.70
C HIS A 409 -11.16 -7.34 -16.82
N ARG A 410 -10.68 -8.14 -15.85
CA ARG A 410 -9.49 -7.86 -15.03
C ARG A 410 -8.25 -7.86 -15.93
N LEU A 411 -8.10 -6.79 -16.69
CA LEU A 411 -6.96 -6.57 -17.55
C LEU A 411 -5.76 -6.10 -16.72
N ARG A 412 -4.60 -6.76 -16.92
CA ARG A 412 -3.27 -6.42 -16.38
C ARG A 412 -2.82 -4.98 -16.76
N PRO A 413 -1.85 -4.38 -16.08
CA PRO A 413 -1.38 -3.02 -16.38
C PRO A 413 -0.81 -2.82 -17.80
N ASP A 414 -0.51 -3.90 -18.53
CA ASP A 414 0.31 -3.82 -19.75
C ASP A 414 -0.45 -3.53 -21.06
N TYR A 415 -1.78 -3.47 -20.98
CA TYR A 415 -2.69 -3.42 -22.13
C TYR A 415 -2.97 -2.02 -22.71
N TYR A 416 -2.30 -0.96 -22.22
CA TYR A 416 -2.47 0.37 -22.82
C TYR A 416 -1.88 0.50 -24.22
N LEU A 417 -1.02 -0.43 -24.60
CA LEU A 417 -0.33 -0.43 -25.88
C LEU A 417 -1.14 -1.06 -27.00
N SER A 418 -2.03 -2.00 -26.64
CA SER A 418 -2.75 -2.87 -27.57
C SER A 418 -4.13 -2.34 -27.99
N LEU A 419 -4.51 -1.12 -27.58
CA LEU A 419 -5.66 -0.36 -28.06
C LEU A 419 -5.15 0.81 -28.89
#